data_AF-A0A1X1NID4-F1
#
_entry.id   AF-A0A1X1NID4-F1
#
_cell.length_a   1.000
_cell.length_b   1.000
_cell.length_c   1.000
_cell.angle_alpha   90.00
_cell.angle_beta   90.00
_cell.angle_gamma   90.00
#
_symmetry.space_group_name_H-M   'P 1'
#
loop_
_entity.id
_entity.type
_entity.pdbx_description
1 polymer ?
#
loop_
_entity_poly.entity_id
_entity_poly.type
_entity_poly.pdbx_seq_one_letter_code
_entity_poly.pdbx_strand_id
1 'polypeptide(L)'
;MNTFVAVMQMLVAAAFLSIPVVRARYGATATVGAEAELRRQGVRTTVLAENGMRFDAGGHETWAPVSIAAVMAAVAAVNLCDGSWAESLTWVAQSIVLATNGVILYSNLTAVTSVRAAFARKGDADLARIDVPALLKAAEDGFPSWVWVLQNARHVVVFGASVLALAALFIA
;
A
#
# COMPACT_ATOMS: atom_id res chain seq x y z
N MET A 1 -9.51 20.23 -19.98
CA MET A 1 -9.75 19.65 -18.65
C MET A 1 -9.29 18.20 -18.58
N ASN A 2 -9.66 17.38 -19.56
CA ASN A 2 -9.41 15.93 -19.54
C ASN A 2 -7.93 15.53 -19.48
N THR A 3 -7.03 16.27 -20.14
CA THR A 3 -5.58 16.03 -20.02
C THR A 3 -5.07 16.21 -18.59
N PHE A 4 -5.54 17.25 -17.88
CA PHE A 4 -5.13 17.49 -16.50
C PHE A 4 -5.62 16.36 -15.58
N VAL A 5 -6.89 15.98 -15.71
CA VAL A 5 -7.50 14.85 -14.98
C VAL A 5 -6.74 13.54 -15.25
N ALA A 6 -6.40 13.27 -16.51
CA ALA A 6 -5.62 12.10 -16.90
C ALA A 6 -4.21 12.09 -16.26
N VAL A 7 -3.52 13.24 -16.22
CA VAL A 7 -2.22 13.37 -15.53
C VAL A 7 -2.38 13.05 -14.04
N MET A 8 -3.43 13.57 -13.37
CA MET A 8 -3.69 13.26 -11.97
C MET A 8 -3.93 11.76 -11.75
N GLN A 9 -4.69 11.10 -12.64
CA GLN A 9 -4.94 9.67 -12.59
C GLN A 9 -3.66 8.84 -12.79
N MET A 10 -2.76 9.26 -13.68
CA MET A 10 -1.46 8.62 -13.88
C MET A 10 -0.53 8.80 -12.68
N LEU A 11 -0.56 9.95 -12.00
CA LEU A 11 0.18 10.16 -10.75
C LEU A 11 -0.31 9.21 -9.65
N VAL A 12 -1.63 9.02 -9.52
CA VAL A 12 -2.19 8.01 -8.61
C VAL A 12 -1.71 6.61 -8.99
N ALA A 13 -1.75 6.24 -10.28
CA ALA A 13 -1.29 4.94 -10.75
C ALA A 13 0.18 4.68 -10.38
N ALA A 14 1.06 5.65 -10.65
CA ALA A 14 2.48 5.58 -10.30
C ALA A 14 2.68 5.45 -8.78
N ALA A 15 1.90 6.20 -7.99
CA ALA A 15 1.94 6.13 -6.54
C ALA A 15 1.59 4.72 -6.02
N PHE A 16 0.58 4.06 -6.57
CA PHE A 16 0.23 2.68 -6.20
C PHE A 16 1.28 1.66 -6.65
N LEU A 17 1.89 1.82 -7.82
CA LEU A 17 2.95 0.95 -8.32
C LEU A 17 4.27 1.07 -7.53
N SER A 18 4.49 2.18 -6.83
CA SER A 18 5.71 2.36 -6.02
C SER A 18 5.86 1.30 -4.92
N ILE A 19 4.75 0.82 -4.33
CA ILE A 19 4.75 -0.15 -3.23
C ILE A 19 5.29 -1.52 -3.66
N PRO A 20 4.71 -2.19 -4.68
CA PRO A 20 5.22 -3.48 -5.09
C PRO A 20 6.66 -3.40 -5.61
N VAL A 21 7.06 -2.28 -6.21
CA VAL A 21 8.47 -2.07 -6.62
C VAL A 21 9.41 -2.04 -5.42
N VAL A 22 9.08 -1.27 -4.37
CA VAL A 22 9.88 -1.23 -3.14
C VAL A 22 9.92 -2.60 -2.45
N ARG A 23 8.77 -3.26 -2.32
CA ARG A 23 8.70 -4.59 -1.69
C ARG A 23 9.44 -5.65 -2.51
N ALA A 24 9.39 -5.60 -3.85
CA ALA A 24 10.14 -6.51 -4.70
C ALA A 24 11.65 -6.31 -4.56
N ARG A 25 12.10 -5.05 -4.39
CA ARG A 25 13.53 -4.74 -4.32
C ARG A 25 14.16 -4.97 -2.93
N TYR A 26 13.41 -4.69 -1.86
CA TYR A 26 13.92 -4.63 -0.49
C TYR A 26 13.21 -5.57 0.49
N GLY A 27 12.14 -6.25 0.06
CA GLY A 27 11.36 -7.14 0.93
C GLY A 27 12.18 -8.29 1.52
N ALA A 28 13.16 -8.82 0.77
CA ALA A 28 14.07 -9.84 1.29
C ALA A 28 14.91 -9.33 2.47
N THR A 29 15.39 -8.09 2.41
CA THR A 29 16.16 -7.47 3.50
C THR A 29 15.27 -7.24 4.73
N ALA A 30 14.03 -6.80 4.52
CA ALA A 30 13.03 -6.69 5.59
C ALA A 30 12.72 -8.05 6.25
N THR A 31 12.59 -9.12 5.46
CA THR A 31 12.42 -10.48 5.98
C THR A 31 13.60 -10.91 6.85
N VAL A 32 14.84 -10.66 6.40
CA VAL A 32 16.04 -11.00 7.20
C VAL A 32 16.07 -10.23 8.53
N GLY A 33 15.70 -8.94 8.52
CA GLY A 33 15.59 -8.15 9.75
C GLY A 33 14.54 -8.71 10.72
N ALA A 34 13.37 -9.07 10.19
CA ALA A 34 12.32 -9.71 10.98
C ALA A 34 12.75 -11.07 11.55
N GLU A 35 13.40 -11.93 10.77
CA GLU A 35 13.90 -13.22 11.26
C GLU A 35 15.00 -13.07 12.31
N ALA A 36 15.85 -12.04 12.18
CA ALA A 36 16.84 -11.71 13.21
C ALA A 36 16.17 -11.30 14.53
N GLU A 37 15.08 -10.52 14.47
CA GLU A 37 14.23 -10.21 15.64
C GLU A 37 13.66 -11.46 16.27
N LEU A 38 13.00 -12.29 15.47
CA LEU A 38 12.36 -13.52 15.95
C LEU A 38 13.36 -14.39 16.70
N ARG A 39 14.57 -14.53 16.14
CA ARG A 39 15.68 -15.24 16.80
C ARG A 39 16.09 -14.58 18.11
N ARG A 40 16.19 -13.24 18.16
CA ARG A 40 16.52 -12.51 19.41
C ARG A 40 15.42 -12.68 20.47
N GLN A 41 14.17 -12.73 20.06
CA GLN A 41 13.02 -12.97 20.94
C GLN A 41 12.87 -14.44 21.35
N GLY A 42 13.73 -15.34 20.84
CA GLY A 42 13.71 -16.76 21.16
C GLY A 42 12.50 -17.50 20.61
N VAL A 43 11.92 -17.02 19.52
CA VAL A 43 10.82 -17.68 18.79
C VAL A 43 11.32 -18.25 17.47
N ARG A 44 10.59 -19.23 16.92
CA ARG A 44 10.94 -19.86 15.64
C ARG A 44 10.88 -18.82 14.51
N THR A 45 11.94 -18.75 13.69
CA THR A 45 12.04 -17.77 12.58
C THR A 45 11.03 -18.04 11.46
N THR A 46 10.55 -19.28 11.35
CA THR A 46 9.56 -19.70 10.34
C THR A 46 8.12 -19.42 10.74
N VAL A 47 7.85 -19.00 11.99
CA VAL A 47 6.49 -18.87 12.54
C VAL A 47 5.59 -17.94 11.71
N LEU A 48 6.17 -16.89 11.13
CA LEU A 48 5.43 -15.97 10.27
C LEU A 48 5.02 -16.66 8.96
N ALA A 49 5.95 -17.32 8.28
CA ALA A 49 5.68 -18.01 7.02
C ALA A 49 4.71 -19.18 7.19
N GLU A 50 4.84 -19.96 8.28
CA GLU A 50 3.92 -21.05 8.66
C GLU A 50 2.48 -20.54 8.85
N ASN A 51 2.33 -19.31 9.36
CA ASN A 51 1.04 -18.66 9.55
C ASN A 51 0.59 -17.82 8.34
N GLY A 52 1.30 -17.90 7.21
CA GLY A 52 0.99 -17.21 5.95
C GLY A 52 1.34 -15.73 5.93
N MET A 53 2.22 -15.27 6.82
CA MET A 53 2.66 -13.88 6.93
C MET A 53 4.03 -13.71 6.30
N ARG A 54 4.13 -12.77 5.35
CA ARG A 54 5.32 -12.56 4.52
C ARG A 54 5.58 -11.07 4.32
N PHE A 55 6.86 -10.69 4.32
CA PHE A 55 7.28 -9.32 4.02
C PHE A 55 7.68 -9.13 2.56
N ASP A 56 8.07 -10.21 1.87
CA ASP A 56 8.43 -10.21 0.46
C ASP A 56 7.19 -10.09 -0.45
N ALA A 57 7.38 -9.50 -1.64
CA ALA A 57 6.31 -9.18 -2.59
C ALA A 57 5.72 -10.40 -3.33
N GLY A 58 5.59 -11.55 -2.65
CA GLY A 58 5.04 -12.77 -3.22
C GLY A 58 3.58 -12.99 -2.81
N GLY A 59 2.64 -12.88 -3.76
CA GLY A 59 1.24 -13.31 -3.59
C GLY A 59 0.18 -12.33 -4.07
N HIS A 60 -1.08 -12.60 -3.67
CA HIS A 60 -2.27 -11.79 -3.97
C HIS A 60 -2.16 -10.32 -3.50
N GLU A 61 -1.26 -10.01 -2.55
CA GLU A 61 -1.06 -8.64 -2.04
C GLU A 61 -0.55 -7.65 -3.08
N THR A 62 0.18 -8.12 -4.10
CA THR A 62 0.64 -7.27 -5.23
C THR A 62 -0.51 -6.93 -6.18
N TRP A 63 -1.59 -7.72 -6.19
CA TRP A 63 -2.68 -7.56 -7.14
C TRP A 63 -3.51 -6.31 -6.85
N ALA A 64 -3.71 -5.97 -5.57
CA ALA A 64 -4.49 -4.81 -5.18
C ALA A 64 -3.88 -3.49 -5.72
N PRO A 65 -2.61 -3.13 -5.45
CA PRO A 65 -2.03 -1.90 -5.97
C PRO A 65 -1.91 -1.91 -7.49
N VAL A 66 -1.58 -3.05 -8.11
CA VAL A 66 -1.49 -3.15 -9.58
C VAL A 66 -2.86 -2.98 -10.24
N SER A 67 -3.92 -3.56 -9.68
CA SER A 67 -5.29 -3.40 -10.18
C SER A 67 -5.75 -1.95 -10.11
N ILE A 68 -5.50 -1.27 -8.99
CA ILE A 68 -5.83 0.16 -8.85
C ILE A 68 -5.07 0.97 -9.90
N ALA A 69 -3.76 0.74 -10.05
CA ALA A 69 -2.96 1.43 -11.06
C ALA A 69 -3.47 1.20 -12.49
N ALA A 70 -3.86 -0.04 -12.82
CA ALA A 70 -4.42 -0.39 -14.13
C ALA A 70 -5.76 0.31 -14.39
N VAL A 71 -6.66 0.32 -13.40
CA VAL A 71 -7.94 1.05 -13.50
C VAL A 71 -7.70 2.54 -13.69
N MET A 72 -6.81 3.15 -12.91
CA MET A 72 -6.51 4.57 -13.05
C MET A 72 -5.90 4.93 -14.41
N ALA A 73 -5.03 4.07 -14.95
CA ALA A 73 -4.48 4.25 -16.29
C ALA A 73 -5.56 4.10 -17.39
N ALA A 74 -6.48 3.14 -17.24
CA ALA A 74 -7.60 2.97 -18.17
C ALA A 74 -8.54 4.18 -18.15
N VAL A 75 -8.89 4.69 -16.98
CA VAL A 75 -9.72 5.90 -16.86
C VAL A 75 -9.00 7.13 -17.42
N ALA A 76 -7.67 7.23 -17.25
CA ALA A 76 -6.85 8.28 -17.88
C ALA A 76 -6.91 8.21 -19.41
N ALA A 77 -6.80 7.01 -19.99
CA ALA A 77 -6.93 6.83 -21.43
C ALA A 77 -8.32 7.23 -21.94
N VAL A 78 -9.40 6.88 -21.21
CA VAL A 78 -10.77 7.30 -21.56
C VAL A 78 -10.91 8.83 -21.52
N ASN A 79 -10.31 9.50 -20.53
CA ASN A 79 -10.26 10.96 -20.46
C ASN A 79 -9.50 11.56 -21.66
N LEU A 80 -8.34 11.02 -22.03
CA LEU A 80 -7.55 11.54 -23.15
C LEU A 80 -8.22 11.36 -24.51
N CYS A 81 -9.08 10.35 -24.65
CA CYS A 81 -9.85 10.08 -25.87
C CYS A 81 -11.22 10.79 -25.90
N ASP A 82 -11.52 11.66 -24.93
CA ASP A 82 -12.82 12.33 -24.78
C ASP A 82 -14.02 11.36 -24.82
N GLY A 83 -13.87 10.20 -24.19
CA GLY A 83 -14.93 9.19 -24.14
C GLY A 83 -16.15 9.67 -23.37
N SER A 84 -17.35 9.28 -23.81
CA SER A 84 -18.63 9.70 -23.20
C SER A 84 -18.82 9.31 -21.73
N TRP A 85 -18.00 8.37 -21.22
CA TRP A 85 -18.02 7.91 -19.83
C TRP A 85 -16.88 8.49 -18.98
N ALA A 86 -16.03 9.38 -19.53
CA ALA A 86 -14.83 9.88 -18.87
C ALA A 86 -15.13 10.51 -17.50
N GLU A 87 -16.16 11.35 -17.44
CA GLU A 87 -16.55 12.05 -16.21
C GLU A 87 -17.07 11.08 -15.15
N SER A 88 -18.05 10.23 -15.48
CA SER A 88 -18.65 9.28 -14.54
C SER A 88 -17.62 8.28 -14.00
N LEU A 89 -16.75 7.75 -14.87
CA LEU A 89 -15.68 6.84 -14.45
C LEU A 89 -14.67 7.52 -13.54
N THR A 90 -14.37 8.80 -13.79
CA THR A 90 -13.45 9.58 -12.95
C THR A 90 -14.04 9.78 -11.55
N TRP A 91 -15.32 10.19 -11.45
CA TRP A 91 -15.99 10.34 -10.15
C TRP A 91 -15.96 9.06 -9.33
N VAL A 92 -16.32 7.94 -9.95
CA VAL A 92 -16.35 6.64 -9.28
C VAL A 92 -14.94 6.20 -8.87
N ALA A 93 -14.00 6.17 -9.81
CA ALA A 93 -12.65 5.67 -9.57
C ALA A 93 -11.91 6.52 -8.52
N GLN A 94 -11.95 7.84 -8.63
CA GLN A 94 -11.25 8.73 -7.69
C GLN A 94 -11.86 8.67 -6.28
N SER A 95 -13.19 8.55 -6.15
CA SER A 95 -13.84 8.40 -4.85
C SER A 95 -13.45 7.09 -4.16
N ILE A 96 -13.41 5.99 -4.91
CA ILE A 96 -12.97 4.69 -4.40
C ILE A 96 -11.50 4.74 -3.98
N VAL A 97 -10.64 5.37 -4.80
CA VAL A 97 -9.22 5.55 -4.49
C VAL A 97 -9.03 6.36 -3.20
N LEU A 98 -9.77 7.46 -3.02
CA LEU A 98 -9.72 8.27 -1.80
C LEU A 98 -10.10 7.45 -0.57
N ALA A 99 -11.23 6.73 -0.63
CA ALA A 99 -11.69 5.88 0.46
C ALA A 99 -10.66 4.78 0.79
N THR A 100 -10.15 4.10 -0.24
CA THR A 100 -9.15 3.04 -0.10
C THR A 100 -7.84 3.58 0.48
N ASN A 101 -7.36 4.74 0.02
CA ASN A 101 -6.16 5.38 0.56
C ASN A 101 -6.35 5.79 2.04
N GLY A 102 -7.56 6.21 2.42
CA GLY A 102 -7.94 6.44 3.81
C GLY A 102 -7.84 5.18 4.68
N VAL A 103 -8.38 4.06 4.19
CA VAL A 103 -8.27 2.75 4.86
C VAL A 103 -6.80 2.30 4.99
N ILE A 104 -6.00 2.46 3.93
CA ILE A 104 -4.56 2.14 3.95
C ILE A 104 -3.84 3.00 5.00
N LEU A 105 -4.11 4.31 5.04
CA LEU A 105 -3.51 5.19 6.03
C LEU A 105 -3.87 4.77 7.45
N TYR A 106 -5.16 4.49 7.70
CA TYR A 106 -5.61 4.00 9.00
C TYR A 106 -4.95 2.67 9.39
N SER A 107 -4.83 1.74 8.44
CA SER A 107 -4.14 0.45 8.64
C SER A 107 -2.66 0.64 9.00
N ASN A 108 -1.98 1.61 8.39
CA ASN A 108 -0.58 1.93 8.70
C ASN A 108 -0.45 2.50 10.13
N LEU A 109 -1.33 3.43 10.50
CA LEU A 109 -1.33 4.04 11.83
C LEU A 109 -1.66 3.03 12.94
N THR A 110 -2.41 1.98 12.62
CA THR A 110 -2.83 0.93 13.55
C THR A 110 -2.09 -0.40 13.34
N ALA A 111 -0.94 -0.38 12.65
CA ALA A 111 -0.23 -1.60 12.25
C ALA A 111 0.08 -2.53 13.43
N VAL A 112 0.61 -1.99 14.54
CA VAL A 112 0.90 -2.78 15.75
C VAL A 112 -0.36 -3.48 16.29
N THR A 113 -1.46 -2.74 16.44
CA THR A 113 -2.72 -3.28 16.95
C THR A 113 -3.30 -4.33 16.02
N SER A 114 -3.27 -4.07 14.71
CA SER A 114 -3.77 -4.97 13.67
C SER A 114 -2.99 -6.28 13.62
N VAL A 115 -1.66 -6.21 13.71
CA VAL A 115 -0.78 -7.40 13.73
C VAL A 115 -0.96 -8.19 15.02
N ARG A 116 -1.03 -7.54 16.19
CA ARG A 116 -1.35 -8.22 17.46
C ARG A 116 -2.68 -8.95 17.40
N ALA A 117 -3.71 -8.31 16.85
CA ALA A 117 -5.01 -8.94 16.67
C ALA A 117 -4.94 -10.13 15.68
N ALA A 118 -4.14 -10.01 14.61
CA ALA A 118 -3.92 -11.11 13.67
C ALA A 118 -3.20 -12.30 14.33
N PHE A 119 -2.16 -12.04 15.15
CA PHE A 119 -1.43 -13.07 15.89
C PHE A 119 -2.34 -13.78 16.89
N ALA A 120 -3.15 -13.03 17.64
CA ALA A 120 -4.11 -13.59 18.58
C ALA A 120 -5.15 -14.51 17.89
N ARG A 121 -5.60 -14.15 16.68
CA ARG A 121 -6.55 -14.97 15.90
C ARG A 121 -5.97 -16.30 15.40
N LYS A 122 -4.65 -16.42 15.28
CA LYS A 122 -4.00 -17.66 14.80
C LYS A 122 -3.91 -18.73 15.87
N GLY A 123 -3.91 -18.36 17.15
CA GLY A 123 -3.81 -19.31 18.27
C GLY A 123 -2.44 -19.99 18.43
N ASP A 124 -1.41 -19.50 17.72
CA ASP A 124 -0.05 -20.00 17.83
C ASP A 124 0.64 -19.41 19.07
N ALA A 125 1.16 -20.27 19.95
CA ALA A 125 1.81 -19.88 21.19
C ALA A 125 3.07 -19.04 20.97
N ASP A 126 3.79 -19.25 19.87
CA ASP A 126 4.98 -18.45 19.54
C ASP A 126 4.56 -17.05 19.06
N LEU A 127 3.50 -16.94 18.25
CA LEU A 127 2.98 -15.63 17.82
C LEU A 127 2.51 -14.78 19.01
N ALA A 128 1.89 -15.39 20.01
CA ALA A 128 1.43 -14.70 21.21
C ALA A 128 2.57 -14.09 22.05
N ARG A 129 3.79 -14.62 21.91
CA ARG A 129 4.98 -14.18 22.66
C ARG A 129 5.77 -13.09 21.95
N ILE A 130 5.48 -12.82 20.68
CA ILE A 130 6.25 -11.85 19.89
C ILE A 130 5.98 -10.43 20.37
N ASP A 131 7.07 -9.69 20.61
CA ASP A 131 7.04 -8.24 20.71
C ASP A 131 6.84 -7.63 19.31
N VAL A 132 5.56 -7.39 18.98
CA VAL A 132 5.14 -6.88 17.66
C VAL A 132 5.78 -5.53 17.31
N PRO A 133 5.80 -4.50 18.20
CA PRO A 133 6.55 -3.28 17.95
C PRO A 133 8.01 -3.50 17.54
N ALA A 134 8.76 -4.34 18.28
CA ALA A 134 10.16 -4.62 17.97
C ALA A 134 10.29 -5.36 16.62
N LEU A 135 9.42 -6.34 16.37
CA LEU A 135 9.37 -7.07 15.10
C LEU A 135 9.15 -6.13 13.91
N LEU A 136 8.14 -5.26 13.98
CA LEU A 136 7.84 -4.31 12.91
C LEU A 136 8.99 -3.34 12.70
N LYS A 137 9.58 -2.82 13.78
CA LYS A 137 10.72 -1.90 13.69
C LYS A 137 11.92 -2.54 12.98
N ALA A 138 12.25 -3.80 13.29
CA ALA A 138 13.37 -4.47 12.64
C ALA A 138 13.08 -4.84 11.17
N ALA A 139 11.83 -5.15 10.84
CA ALA A 139 11.41 -5.32 9.46
C ALA A 139 11.52 -3.98 8.69
N GLU A 140 11.09 -2.88 9.31
CA GLU A 140 11.19 -1.52 8.76
C GLU A 140 12.64 -1.08 8.55
N ASP A 141 13.55 -1.43 9.45
CA ASP A 141 15.00 -1.15 9.33
C ASP A 141 15.67 -1.90 8.18
N GLY A 142 15.01 -2.94 7.65
CA GLY A 142 15.43 -3.59 6.41
C GLY A 142 15.14 -2.77 5.15
N PHE A 143 14.33 -1.71 5.24
CA PHE A 143 14.07 -0.79 4.14
C PHE A 143 14.99 0.43 4.19
N PRO A 144 15.34 1.00 3.02
CA PRO A 144 16.04 2.29 2.98
C PRO A 144 15.25 3.40 3.69
N SER A 145 15.94 4.32 4.37
CA SER A 145 15.32 5.41 5.15
C SER A 145 14.40 6.31 4.32
N TRP A 146 14.64 6.45 3.02
CA TRP A 146 13.80 7.24 2.11
C TRP A 146 12.43 6.60 1.84
N VAL A 147 12.22 5.31 2.15
CA VAL A 147 10.93 4.64 1.96
C VAL A 147 9.82 5.28 2.78
N TRP A 148 10.14 5.79 3.97
CA TRP A 148 9.20 6.57 4.78
C TRP A 148 8.77 7.88 4.13
N VAL A 149 9.73 8.56 3.49
CA VAL A 149 9.45 9.77 2.72
C VAL A 149 8.57 9.42 1.53
N LEU A 150 8.89 8.34 0.80
CA LEU A 150 8.09 7.87 -0.32
C LEU A 150 6.66 7.50 0.10
N GLN A 151 6.47 6.84 1.25
CA GLN A 151 5.15 6.47 1.74
C GLN A 151 4.28 7.70 2.06
N ASN A 152 4.85 8.71 2.70
CA ASN A 152 4.15 9.96 2.97
C ASN A 152 3.86 10.73 1.67
N ALA A 153 4.85 10.85 0.78
CA ALA A 153 4.69 11.47 -0.53
C ALA A 153 3.58 10.77 -1.33
N ARG A 154 3.52 9.44 -1.29
CA ARG A 154 2.46 8.64 -1.93
C ARG A 154 1.09 9.03 -1.42
N HIS A 155 0.89 9.14 -0.10
CA HIS A 155 -0.40 9.53 0.45
C HIS A 155 -0.80 10.94 0.03
N VAL A 156 0.15 11.89 0.04
CA VAL A 156 -0.07 13.26 -0.43
C VAL A 156 -0.44 13.29 -1.91
N VAL A 157 0.28 12.54 -2.75
CA VAL A 157 0.00 12.45 -4.19
C VAL A 157 -1.37 11.84 -4.42
N VAL A 158 -1.72 10.74 -3.75
CA VAL A 158 -3.03 10.09 -3.96
C VAL A 158 -4.17 11.00 -3.51
N PHE A 159 -4.11 11.57 -2.30
CA PHE A 159 -5.15 12.50 -1.85
C PHE A 159 -5.22 13.75 -2.72
N GLY A 160 -4.08 14.39 -2.96
CA GLY A 160 -4.00 15.63 -3.73
C GLY A 160 -4.46 15.44 -5.16
N ALA A 161 -3.94 14.45 -5.87
CA ALA A 161 -4.30 14.19 -7.26
C ALA A 161 -5.78 13.80 -7.41
N SER A 162 -6.32 12.98 -6.50
CA SER A 162 -7.74 12.61 -6.53
C SER A 162 -8.64 13.82 -6.25
N VAL A 163 -8.35 14.64 -5.23
CA VAL A 163 -9.12 15.86 -4.94
C VAL A 163 -9.05 16.85 -6.10
N LEU A 164 -7.86 17.08 -6.67
CA LEU A 164 -7.69 17.98 -7.80
C LEU A 164 -8.42 17.50 -9.05
N ALA A 165 -8.40 16.19 -9.33
CA ALA A 165 -9.15 15.62 -10.45
C ALA A 165 -10.66 15.80 -10.29
N LEU A 166 -11.19 15.58 -9.08
CA LEU A 166 -12.62 15.75 -8.81
C LEU A 166 -13.04 17.22 -8.85
N ALA A 167 -12.24 18.12 -8.25
CA ALA A 167 -12.49 19.55 -8.29
C ALA A 167 -12.45 20.11 -9.73
N ALA A 168 -11.52 19.61 -10.55
CA ALA A 168 -11.42 19.97 -11.96
C ALA A 168 -12.69 19.61 -12.75
N LEU A 169 -13.32 18.47 -12.44
CA LEU A 169 -14.60 18.10 -13.05
C LEU A 169 -15.78 18.91 -12.49
N PHE A 170 -15.76 19.24 -11.21
CA PHE A 170 -16.84 19.98 -10.56
C PHE A 170 -16.94 21.44 -11.04
N ILE A 171 -15.82 22.04 -11.45
CA ILE A 171 -15.75 23.46 -11.88
C ILE A 171 -15.91 23.61 -13.40
N ALA A 172 -15.74 22.52 -14.17
CA ALA A 172 -15.87 22.50 -15.63
C ALA A 172 -17.33 22.50 -16.08
#